data_AF-A0A133NEQ0-F1
#
_entry.id   AF-A0A133NEQ0-F1
#
_cell.length_a   1.000
_cell.length_b   1.000
_cell.length_c   1.000
_cell.angle_alpha   90.00
_cell.angle_beta   90.00
_cell.angle_gamma   90.00
#
_symmetry.space_group_name_H-M   'P 1'
#
loop_
_entity.id
_entity.type
_entity.pdbx_description
1 polymer ?
#
loop_
_entity_poly.entity_id
_entity_poly.type
_entity_poly.pdbx_seq_one_letter_code
_entity_poly.pdbx_strand_id
1 'polypeptide(L)'
;RKVKFTEALLVAFLITGGIAGAEETVSKAEFDALSKKVEALEKYKVKFVSVKVDKEGESVMNSDNKGAVGIMSTAVGPSAFSGQDYSLSIGNYVHNCGKFATQIGSMINLHQLIKKHTKDGSDVDTRGMFSNIVGSLNWMYLSENGEFMGDVPESELVDGMDNTIVGSLNYTLDTNGSYILGSGNIVKNSMLDFKELVLKSPAEEEKSKETFPERLKKYRIDMKEYGGKTTIVGKGNEINGARRTSIQGFNNKVFGDFTVGEEDVNFPDDRKDKLNKAVENILIMGDNHKLTKVSNAVIVGSSDKETETTVSDIVAVGHNTQVKNEGGIALGNGSTSATDKGKQGFDVAVNAVSAKDNIAWKSTRAALS
;
A
#
# COMPACT_ATOMS: atom_id res chain seq x y z
N ARG A 1 -46.12 -86.96 -6.24
CA ARG A 1 -46.80 -85.68 -6.58
C ARG A 1 -47.89 -85.41 -5.54
N LYS A 2 -47.49 -84.86 -4.39
CA LYS A 2 -48.31 -84.29 -3.32
C LYS A 2 -47.44 -83.19 -2.74
N VAL A 3 -47.53 -81.98 -3.30
CA VAL A 3 -46.85 -80.82 -2.73
C VAL A 3 -47.62 -80.49 -1.46
N LYS A 4 -46.91 -80.51 -0.33
CA LYS A 4 -47.51 -80.25 0.98
C LYS A 4 -47.99 -78.81 1.00
N PHE A 5 -49.23 -78.60 1.43
CA PHE A 5 -49.92 -77.32 1.55
C PHE A 5 -49.11 -76.24 2.31
N THR A 6 -48.05 -76.65 3.02
CA THR A 6 -47.11 -75.79 3.75
C THR A 6 -46.10 -75.05 2.88
N GLU A 7 -45.68 -75.56 1.72
CA GLU A 7 -44.68 -74.87 0.88
C GLU A 7 -45.30 -73.72 0.07
N ALA A 8 -46.57 -73.85 -0.34
CA ALA A 8 -47.30 -72.78 -1.02
C ALA A 8 -47.64 -71.60 -0.08
N LEU A 9 -47.88 -71.88 1.21
CA LEU A 9 -48.12 -70.83 2.21
C LEU A 9 -46.82 -70.09 2.57
N LEU A 10 -45.67 -70.76 2.57
CA LEU A 10 -44.38 -70.14 2.83
C LEU A 10 -43.94 -69.20 1.69
N VAL A 11 -44.21 -69.59 0.43
CA VAL A 11 -43.99 -68.73 -0.74
C VAL A 11 -44.97 -67.54 -0.75
N ALA A 12 -46.22 -67.74 -0.32
CA ALA A 12 -47.16 -66.63 -0.15
C ALA A 12 -46.72 -65.65 0.96
N PHE A 13 -46.20 -66.15 2.09
CA PHE A 13 -45.71 -65.31 3.19
C PHE A 13 -44.43 -64.52 2.85
N LEU A 14 -43.58 -65.07 1.98
CA LEU A 14 -42.40 -64.38 1.43
C LEU A 14 -42.76 -63.30 0.40
N ILE A 15 -43.87 -63.46 -0.34
CA ILE A 15 -44.34 -62.48 -1.34
C ILE A 15 -45.16 -61.35 -0.70
N THR A 16 -45.84 -61.58 0.44
CA THR A 16 -46.72 -60.58 1.08
C THR A 16 -46.11 -59.87 2.31
N GLY A 17 -44.79 -59.80 2.44
CA GLY A 17 -44.14 -58.82 3.34
C GLY A 17 -44.04 -59.23 4.82
N GLY A 18 -43.75 -60.50 5.09
CA GLY A 18 -43.69 -61.04 6.45
C GLY A 18 -42.29 -61.28 7.04
N ILE A 19 -41.29 -60.41 6.81
CA ILE A 19 -40.09 -60.35 7.66
C ILE A 19 -39.70 -58.89 7.81
N ALA A 20 -39.83 -58.38 9.03
CA ALA A 20 -39.36 -57.09 9.47
C ALA A 20 -37.82 -57.05 9.47
N GLY A 21 -37.23 -56.93 8.27
CA GLY A 21 -35.98 -56.22 8.12
C GLY A 21 -36.34 -54.74 8.07
N ALA A 22 -35.77 -53.92 8.95
CA ALA A 22 -35.81 -52.47 8.82
C ALA A 22 -34.98 -52.08 7.58
N GLU A 23 -35.51 -52.35 6.39
CA GLU A 23 -35.08 -51.70 5.17
C GLU A 23 -35.93 -50.43 5.11
N GLU A 24 -35.37 -49.30 5.54
CA GLU A 24 -35.96 -47.98 5.28
C GLU A 24 -35.97 -47.76 3.77
N THR A 25 -36.94 -48.36 3.08
CA THR A 25 -37.19 -48.07 1.68
C THR A 25 -37.81 -46.68 1.60
N VAL A 26 -37.00 -45.70 1.20
CA VAL A 26 -37.47 -44.35 0.88
C VAL A 26 -38.63 -44.48 -0.11
N SER A 27 -39.81 -44.05 0.30
CA SER A 27 -40.98 -44.11 -0.55
C SER A 27 -40.81 -43.16 -1.75
N LYS A 28 -41.39 -43.52 -2.89
CA LYS A 28 -41.40 -42.63 -4.07
C LYS A 28 -41.93 -41.22 -3.73
N ALA A 29 -42.90 -41.14 -2.81
CA ALA A 29 -43.44 -39.88 -2.32
C ALA A 29 -42.40 -39.03 -1.56
N GLU A 30 -41.55 -39.65 -0.75
CA GLU A 30 -40.46 -38.96 -0.05
C GLU A 30 -39.37 -38.50 -1.02
N PHE A 31 -39.04 -39.32 -2.02
CA PHE A 31 -38.10 -38.95 -3.08
C PHE A 31 -38.61 -37.78 -3.94
N ASP A 32 -39.88 -37.80 -4.33
CA ASP A 32 -40.52 -36.73 -5.10
C ASP A 32 -40.63 -35.44 -4.27
N ALA A 33 -40.91 -35.55 -2.96
CA ALA A 33 -40.94 -34.41 -2.05
C ALA A 33 -39.55 -33.79 -1.86
N LEU A 34 -38.49 -34.62 -1.79
CA LEU A 34 -37.11 -34.15 -1.73
C LEU A 34 -36.71 -33.47 -3.04
N SER A 35 -37.04 -34.06 -4.20
CA SER A 35 -36.76 -33.48 -5.52
C SER A 35 -37.40 -32.11 -5.69
N LYS A 36 -38.66 -31.94 -5.29
CA LYS A 36 -39.34 -30.63 -5.30
C LYS A 36 -38.69 -29.62 -4.36
N LYS A 37 -38.19 -30.06 -3.19
CA LYS A 37 -37.42 -29.18 -2.29
C LYS A 37 -36.10 -28.76 -2.92
N VAL A 38 -35.40 -29.66 -3.62
CA VAL A 38 -34.16 -29.36 -4.35
C VAL A 38 -34.44 -28.35 -5.48
N GLU A 39 -35.46 -28.55 -6.32
CA GLU A 39 -35.89 -27.59 -7.35
C GLU A 39 -36.26 -26.23 -6.74
N ALA A 40 -36.97 -26.23 -5.61
CA ALA A 40 -37.31 -25.00 -4.89
C ALA A 40 -36.09 -24.33 -4.24
N LEU A 41 -35.01 -25.07 -3.96
CA LEU A 41 -33.72 -24.53 -3.51
C LEU A 41 -32.89 -24.02 -4.69
N GLU A 42 -33.07 -24.54 -5.90
CA GLU A 42 -32.36 -24.05 -7.09
C GLU A 42 -32.63 -22.58 -7.39
N LYS A 43 -33.85 -22.10 -7.09
CA LYS A 43 -34.21 -20.66 -7.22
C LYS A 43 -33.47 -19.75 -6.22
N TYR A 44 -32.94 -20.33 -5.14
CA TYR A 44 -32.13 -19.66 -4.13
C TYR A 44 -30.63 -19.95 -4.31
N LYS A 45 -30.21 -20.57 -5.42
CA LYS A 45 -28.79 -20.63 -5.78
C LYS A 45 -28.26 -19.20 -5.78
N VAL A 46 -27.41 -18.89 -4.81
CA VAL A 46 -26.58 -17.70 -4.86
C VAL A 46 -25.84 -17.79 -6.19
N LYS A 47 -26.05 -16.81 -7.08
CA LYS A 47 -25.22 -16.67 -8.29
C LYS A 47 -23.84 -16.29 -7.80
N PHE A 48 -23.01 -17.30 -7.53
CA PHE A 48 -21.65 -17.12 -7.06
C PHE A 48 -20.89 -16.17 -7.98
N VAL A 49 -20.02 -15.36 -7.39
CA VAL A 49 -18.86 -14.83 -8.11
C VAL A 49 -18.13 -16.07 -8.65
N SER A 50 -18.07 -16.25 -9.97
CA SER A 50 -17.43 -17.42 -10.55
C SER A 50 -15.92 -17.31 -10.40
N VAL A 51 -15.34 -18.12 -9.52
CA VAL A 51 -13.89 -18.29 -9.41
C VAL A 51 -13.53 -19.55 -10.18
N LYS A 52 -12.75 -19.41 -11.27
CA LYS A 52 -12.22 -20.57 -11.98
C LYS A 52 -10.95 -21.03 -11.26
N VAL A 53 -10.96 -22.26 -10.77
CA VAL A 53 -9.75 -22.94 -10.27
C VAL A 53 -9.35 -23.92 -11.36
N ASP A 54 -8.24 -23.66 -12.04
CA ASP A 54 -7.84 -24.38 -13.26
C ASP A 54 -7.42 -25.83 -13.02
N LYS A 55 -7.28 -26.26 -11.76
CA LYS A 55 -6.88 -27.62 -11.39
C LYS A 55 -7.71 -28.18 -10.25
N GLU A 56 -8.33 -29.32 -10.51
CA GLU A 56 -9.03 -30.13 -9.52
C GLU A 56 -8.01 -30.67 -8.49
N GLY A 57 -8.20 -30.36 -7.20
CA GLY A 57 -7.34 -30.82 -6.11
C GLY A 57 -6.22 -29.88 -5.64
N GLU A 58 -5.99 -28.74 -6.29
CA GLU A 58 -5.14 -27.69 -5.71
C GLU A 58 -5.95 -26.88 -4.68
N SER A 59 -5.49 -26.86 -3.43
CA SER A 59 -6.06 -25.98 -2.39
C SER A 59 -5.72 -24.54 -2.75
N VAL A 60 -6.70 -23.81 -3.28
CA VAL A 60 -6.62 -22.35 -3.38
C VAL A 60 -7.01 -21.79 -2.02
N MET A 61 -6.18 -20.93 -1.43
CA MET A 61 -6.53 -20.26 -0.18
C MET A 61 -7.86 -19.51 -0.33
N ASN A 62 -8.64 -19.41 0.75
CA ASN A 62 -10.00 -18.83 0.74
C ASN A 62 -11.03 -19.55 -0.16
N SER A 63 -10.76 -20.77 -0.66
CA SER A 63 -11.76 -21.58 -1.37
C SER A 63 -12.93 -22.02 -0.47
N ASP A 64 -12.69 -22.08 0.83
CA ASP A 64 -13.67 -22.36 1.89
C ASP A 64 -14.21 -21.09 2.57
N ASN A 65 -13.94 -19.91 2.01
CA ASN A 65 -14.29 -18.60 2.55
C ASN A 65 -13.69 -18.29 3.95
N LYS A 66 -12.53 -18.87 4.30
CA LYS A 66 -11.84 -18.60 5.58
C LYS A 66 -10.83 -17.45 5.54
N GLY A 67 -10.74 -16.71 4.44
CA GLY A 67 -9.79 -15.62 4.26
C GLY A 67 -10.09 -14.38 5.10
N ALA A 68 -11.34 -14.21 5.58
CA ALA A 68 -11.72 -13.13 6.47
C ALA A 68 -11.55 -13.56 7.94
N VAL A 69 -10.49 -13.07 8.60
CA VAL A 69 -10.11 -13.48 9.96
C VAL A 69 -10.31 -12.35 10.99
N GLY A 70 -10.17 -11.09 10.59
CA GLY A 70 -10.39 -9.94 11.48
C GLY A 70 -11.87 -9.65 11.77
N ILE A 71 -12.15 -8.91 12.85
CA ILE A 71 -13.51 -8.50 13.21
C ILE A 71 -14.08 -7.60 12.11
N MET A 72 -15.29 -7.91 11.63
CA MET A 72 -15.94 -7.18 10.54
C MET A 72 -15.09 -7.05 9.26
N SER A 73 -14.16 -7.98 9.04
CA SER A 73 -13.35 -8.05 7.83
C SER A 73 -14.12 -8.70 6.67
N THR A 74 -13.68 -8.45 5.44
CA THR A 74 -14.25 -9.05 4.22
C THR A 74 -13.14 -9.51 3.30
N ALA A 75 -13.20 -10.76 2.83
CA ALA A 75 -12.26 -11.34 1.86
C ALA A 75 -13.03 -12.03 0.73
N VAL A 76 -12.91 -11.52 -0.50
CA VAL A 76 -13.64 -12.01 -1.67
C VAL A 76 -12.66 -12.34 -2.79
N GLY A 77 -12.62 -13.60 -3.21
CA GLY A 77 -11.80 -14.08 -4.33
C GLY A 77 -10.78 -15.15 -3.95
N PRO A 78 -10.19 -15.84 -4.94
CA PRO A 78 -9.18 -16.87 -4.73
C PRO A 78 -7.93 -16.27 -4.09
N SER A 79 -7.45 -16.91 -3.03
CA SER A 79 -6.29 -16.48 -2.24
C SER A 79 -6.42 -15.04 -1.68
N ALA A 80 -7.65 -14.53 -1.53
CA ALA A 80 -7.90 -13.30 -0.80
C ALA A 80 -7.80 -13.53 0.71
N PHE A 81 -7.12 -12.64 1.42
CA PHE A 81 -6.92 -12.71 2.87
C PHE A 81 -7.08 -11.33 3.50
N SER A 82 -7.86 -11.25 4.57
CA SER A 82 -8.14 -10.05 5.37
C SER A 82 -7.92 -10.37 6.83
N GLY A 83 -6.69 -10.12 7.31
CA GLY A 83 -6.21 -10.56 8.62
C GLY A 83 -6.59 -9.66 9.79
N GLN A 84 -6.79 -8.36 9.54
CA GLN A 84 -7.04 -7.35 10.59
C GLN A 84 -8.49 -6.88 10.63
N ASP A 85 -8.88 -6.26 11.74
CA ASP A 85 -10.24 -5.72 11.93
C ASP A 85 -10.59 -4.67 10.88
N TYR A 86 -11.86 -4.68 10.44
CA TYR A 86 -12.43 -3.74 9.48
C TYR A 86 -11.72 -3.69 8.12
N SER A 87 -10.91 -4.70 7.80
CA SER A 87 -10.17 -4.78 6.54
C SER A 87 -11.03 -5.33 5.40
N LEU A 88 -10.82 -4.80 4.18
CA LEU A 88 -11.50 -5.24 2.96
C LEU A 88 -10.48 -5.74 1.94
N SER A 89 -10.68 -6.96 1.44
CA SER A 89 -9.89 -7.54 0.34
C SER A 89 -10.80 -8.10 -0.73
N ILE A 90 -10.68 -7.59 -1.95
CA ILE A 90 -11.45 -8.05 -3.11
C ILE A 90 -10.51 -8.35 -4.28
N GLY A 91 -10.54 -9.58 -4.76
CA GLY A 91 -9.89 -10.01 -5.99
C GLY A 91 -8.97 -11.21 -5.83
N ASN A 92 -8.08 -11.43 -6.79
CA ASN A 92 -7.25 -12.63 -6.85
C ASN A 92 -5.91 -12.37 -6.16
N TYR A 93 -5.53 -13.19 -5.19
CA TYR A 93 -4.23 -13.08 -4.52
C TYR A 93 -4.03 -11.69 -3.88
N VAL A 94 -5.02 -11.26 -3.09
CA VAL A 94 -5.02 -9.99 -2.36
C VAL A 94 -4.79 -10.30 -0.89
N HIS A 95 -3.67 -9.85 -0.34
CA HIS A 95 -3.27 -10.12 1.04
C HIS A 95 -3.26 -8.82 1.85
N ASN A 96 -4.23 -8.67 2.75
CA ASN A 96 -4.43 -7.48 3.55
C ASN A 96 -4.21 -7.76 5.05
N CYS A 97 -3.15 -7.16 5.59
CA CYS A 97 -2.84 -7.20 7.01
C CYS A 97 -2.98 -5.83 7.68
N GLY A 98 -3.70 -4.86 7.10
CA GLY A 98 -3.87 -3.53 7.70
C GLY A 98 -5.25 -3.34 8.33
N LYS A 99 -5.31 -2.79 9.54
CA LYS A 99 -6.59 -2.43 10.17
C LYS A 99 -7.26 -1.29 9.39
N PHE A 100 -8.58 -1.36 9.16
CA PHE A 100 -9.30 -0.39 8.30
C PHE A 100 -8.76 -0.25 6.87
N ALA A 101 -7.87 -1.14 6.42
CA ALA A 101 -7.27 -1.05 5.09
C ALA A 101 -8.19 -1.64 4.02
N THR A 102 -8.17 -1.04 2.83
CA THR A 102 -8.95 -1.49 1.67
C THR A 102 -8.04 -1.89 0.52
N GLN A 103 -8.21 -3.10 0.01
CA GLN A 103 -7.44 -3.62 -1.11
C GLN A 103 -8.35 -4.24 -2.16
N ILE A 104 -8.21 -3.77 -3.40
CA ILE A 104 -9.05 -4.21 -4.51
C ILE A 104 -8.18 -4.44 -5.75
N GLY A 105 -8.15 -5.67 -6.25
CA GLY A 105 -7.54 -5.96 -7.54
C GLY A 105 -6.88 -7.34 -7.65
N SER A 106 -5.60 -7.42 -8.03
CA SER A 106 -4.95 -8.72 -8.26
C SER A 106 -3.47 -8.72 -7.92
N MET A 107 -2.99 -9.76 -7.25
CA MET A 107 -1.58 -9.86 -6.81
C MET A 107 -1.17 -8.63 -6.01
N ILE A 108 -1.98 -8.29 -5.02
CA ILE A 108 -1.69 -7.22 -4.06
C ILE A 108 -1.14 -7.89 -2.82
N ASN A 109 0.02 -7.44 -2.35
CA ASN A 109 0.64 -7.99 -1.15
C ASN A 109 0.94 -6.88 -0.16
N LEU A 110 0.11 -6.78 0.88
CA LEU A 110 0.45 -6.12 2.13
C LEU A 110 0.80 -7.22 3.13
N HIS A 111 2.09 -7.53 3.22
CA HIS A 111 2.54 -8.66 4.03
C HIS A 111 2.97 -8.18 5.41
N GLN A 112 2.38 -8.78 6.45
CA GLN A 112 2.90 -8.76 7.81
C GLN A 112 3.43 -10.15 8.14
N LEU A 113 4.67 -10.26 8.61
CA LEU A 113 5.05 -11.39 9.45
C LEU A 113 4.89 -10.97 10.89
N ILE A 114 4.04 -11.69 11.63
CA ILE A 114 3.84 -11.49 13.06
C ILE A 114 4.37 -12.71 13.79
N LYS A 115 5.27 -12.52 14.78
CA LYS A 115 5.25 -13.34 15.99
C LYS A 115 4.88 -12.49 17.20
N LYS A 116 3.82 -12.97 17.87
CA LYS A 116 3.42 -12.78 19.27
C LYS A 116 3.35 -11.34 19.81
N HIS A 117 2.10 -10.96 20.05
CA HIS A 117 1.64 -10.12 21.16
C HIS A 117 2.63 -10.04 22.33
N THR A 118 2.98 -8.82 22.73
CA THR A 118 3.34 -8.52 24.11
C THR A 118 2.21 -9.02 25.03
N LYS A 119 2.57 -9.59 26.18
CA LYS A 119 1.66 -10.35 27.08
C LYS A 119 0.47 -9.55 27.62
N ASP A 120 0.41 -8.24 27.36
CA ASP A 120 -0.51 -7.27 27.92
C ASP A 120 -1.51 -6.69 26.90
N GLY A 121 -1.37 -6.96 25.59
CA GLY A 121 -2.35 -6.56 24.58
C GLY A 121 -2.59 -5.05 24.45
N SER A 122 -1.61 -4.25 24.85
CA SER A 122 -1.69 -2.78 24.96
C SER A 122 -1.22 -2.03 23.72
N ASP A 123 -0.38 -2.63 22.86
CA ASP A 123 0.13 -2.01 21.64
C ASP A 123 -0.83 -2.22 20.44
N VAL A 124 -1.25 -1.09 19.86
CA VAL A 124 -1.96 -1.05 18.57
C VAL A 124 -0.93 -1.18 17.44
N ASP A 125 -0.87 -2.34 16.79
CA ASP A 125 -0.13 -2.49 15.52
C ASP A 125 -0.80 -1.61 14.45
N THR A 126 -0.19 -0.45 14.15
CA THR A 126 -0.69 0.51 13.15
C THR A 126 -0.17 0.24 11.74
N ARG A 127 0.55 -0.87 11.52
CA ARG A 127 1.16 -1.16 10.22
C ARG A 127 0.10 -1.43 9.16
N GLY A 128 0.24 -0.79 8.01
CA GLY A 128 -0.70 -0.87 6.90
C GLY A 128 -2.09 -0.33 7.22
N MET A 129 -2.32 0.23 8.42
CA MET A 129 -3.63 0.71 8.81
C MET A 129 -4.03 1.92 7.96
N PHE A 130 -5.31 2.01 7.60
CA PHE A 130 -5.83 3.00 6.66
C PHE A 130 -5.22 2.95 5.24
N SER A 131 -4.40 1.95 4.92
CA SER A 131 -3.86 1.83 3.57
C SER A 131 -4.94 1.49 2.55
N ASN A 132 -4.82 2.03 1.34
CA ASN A 132 -5.75 1.84 0.24
C ASN A 132 -4.99 1.43 -1.02
N ILE A 133 -5.22 0.23 -1.52
CA ILE A 133 -4.57 -0.25 -2.75
C ILE A 133 -5.63 -0.65 -3.77
N VAL A 134 -5.56 -0.06 -4.96
CA VAL A 134 -6.41 -0.42 -6.09
C VAL A 134 -5.54 -0.69 -7.32
N GLY A 135 -5.63 -1.91 -7.87
CA GLY A 135 -4.97 -2.27 -9.11
C GLY A 135 -4.26 -3.62 -9.06
N SER A 136 -3.07 -3.75 -9.63
CA SER A 136 -2.46 -5.07 -9.78
C SER A 136 -0.96 -5.09 -9.58
N LEU A 137 -0.42 -6.17 -9.04
CA LEU A 137 1.02 -6.33 -8.82
C LEU A 137 1.59 -5.19 -7.97
N ASN A 138 0.86 -4.74 -6.95
CA ASN A 138 1.36 -3.72 -6.01
C ASN A 138 1.81 -4.40 -4.73
N TRP A 139 3.00 -4.06 -4.27
CA TRP A 139 3.60 -4.59 -3.06
C TRP A 139 3.85 -3.47 -2.06
N MET A 140 3.33 -3.66 -0.86
CA MET A 140 3.62 -2.83 0.30
C MET A 140 4.22 -3.76 1.35
N TYR A 141 5.55 -3.78 1.41
CA TYR A 141 6.27 -4.55 2.40
C TYR A 141 6.39 -3.74 3.68
N LEU A 142 6.15 -4.42 4.80
CA LEU A 142 6.24 -3.84 6.14
C LEU A 142 7.60 -4.14 6.82
N SER A 143 8.52 -4.78 6.07
CA SER A 143 9.92 -5.09 6.41
C SER A 143 10.59 -5.86 5.26
N GLU A 144 11.85 -5.54 4.92
CA GLU A 144 12.62 -6.17 3.83
C GLU A 144 13.09 -7.60 4.19
N ASN A 145 13.18 -7.94 5.49
CA ASN A 145 13.81 -9.18 5.95
C ASN A 145 12.86 -10.35 6.18
N GLY A 146 11.58 -10.23 5.83
CA GLY A 146 10.70 -11.40 5.70
C GLY A 146 10.48 -12.24 6.96
N GLU A 147 11.01 -11.87 8.13
CA GLU A 147 10.77 -12.51 9.43
C GLU A 147 11.18 -11.56 10.59
N PHE A 148 10.30 -10.66 11.04
CA PHE A 148 10.48 -10.09 12.39
C PHE A 148 9.94 -11.08 13.42
N MET A 149 10.84 -11.92 13.91
CA MET A 149 10.64 -12.82 15.04
C MET A 149 11.25 -12.19 16.32
N GLY A 150 10.87 -10.96 16.67
CA GLY A 150 11.43 -10.22 17.82
C GLY A 150 10.67 -8.92 18.13
N ASP A 151 11.07 -8.24 19.21
CA ASP A 151 10.52 -6.93 19.59
C ASP A 151 10.70 -5.92 18.44
N VAL A 152 9.59 -5.36 17.95
CA VAL A 152 9.57 -4.40 16.84
C VAL A 152 9.78 -3.00 17.41
N PRO A 153 10.73 -2.19 16.89
CA PRO A 153 10.89 -0.81 17.33
C PRO A 153 9.59 -0.01 17.10
N GLU A 154 9.22 0.87 18.04
CA GLU A 154 8.00 1.69 17.98
C GLU A 154 7.84 2.47 16.65
N SER A 155 8.95 2.89 16.06
CA SER A 155 8.97 3.60 14.77
C SER A 155 8.58 2.74 13.56
N GLU A 156 8.59 1.41 13.66
CA GLU A 156 8.14 0.50 12.60
C GLU A 156 6.65 0.17 12.70
N LEU A 157 5.96 0.57 13.78
CA LEU A 157 4.51 0.41 13.92
C LEU A 157 3.74 1.17 12.86
N VAL A 158 4.38 2.12 12.17
CA VAL A 158 3.72 3.10 11.30
C VAL A 158 3.90 2.79 9.82
N ASP A 159 4.67 1.77 9.45
CA ASP A 159 4.92 1.43 8.04
C ASP A 159 3.62 1.04 7.33
N GLY A 160 3.49 1.40 6.06
CA GLY A 160 2.31 1.22 5.24
C GLY A 160 1.09 2.04 5.66
N MET A 161 1.13 2.70 6.82
CA MET A 161 -0.02 3.40 7.34
C MET A 161 -0.39 4.58 6.43
N ASP A 162 -1.68 4.71 6.11
CA ASP A 162 -2.25 5.75 5.23
C ASP A 162 -1.62 5.83 3.82
N ASN A 163 -0.94 4.77 3.39
CA ASN A 163 -0.47 4.69 2.01
C ASN A 163 -1.64 4.44 1.07
N THR A 164 -1.71 5.22 -0.01
CA THR A 164 -2.66 5.02 -1.10
C THR A 164 -1.91 4.71 -2.39
N ILE A 165 -2.23 3.57 -3.01
CA ILE A 165 -1.63 3.14 -4.28
C ILE A 165 -2.75 2.83 -5.27
N VAL A 166 -2.75 3.53 -6.40
CA VAL A 166 -3.66 3.28 -7.52
C VAL A 166 -2.83 3.02 -8.77
N GLY A 167 -2.87 1.79 -9.28
CA GLY A 167 -2.19 1.40 -10.51
C GLY A 167 -1.48 0.05 -10.41
N SER A 168 -0.26 -0.07 -10.94
CA SER A 168 0.37 -1.39 -11.05
C SER A 168 1.89 -1.40 -10.89
N LEU A 169 2.45 -2.51 -10.43
CA LEU A 169 3.91 -2.67 -10.30
C LEU A 169 4.54 -1.64 -9.36
N ASN A 170 3.79 -1.09 -8.41
CA ASN A 170 4.35 -0.18 -7.42
C ASN A 170 4.87 -0.98 -6.22
N TYR A 171 5.99 -0.50 -5.67
CA TYR A 171 6.65 -1.10 -4.53
C TYR A 171 6.87 -0.03 -3.46
N THR A 172 6.38 -0.29 -2.25
CA THR A 172 6.66 0.55 -1.08
C THR A 172 7.22 -0.28 0.06
N LEU A 173 8.20 0.28 0.77
CA LEU A 173 8.83 -0.33 1.94
C LEU A 173 9.25 0.76 2.91
N ASP A 174 8.98 0.62 4.20
CA ASP A 174 9.41 1.61 5.18
C ASP A 174 8.86 3.01 4.83
N THR A 175 7.55 3.09 4.54
CA THR A 175 6.86 4.30 4.05
C THR A 175 5.53 4.52 4.73
N ASN A 176 5.14 5.77 4.97
CA ASN A 176 3.79 6.10 5.45
C ASN A 176 3.27 7.42 4.87
N GLY A 177 1.95 7.54 4.73
CA GLY A 177 1.30 8.69 4.10
C GLY A 177 1.71 8.93 2.64
N SER A 178 2.11 7.89 1.92
CA SER A 178 2.47 7.97 0.50
C SER A 178 1.25 7.84 -0.41
N TYR A 179 1.16 8.68 -1.45
CA TYR A 179 0.10 8.65 -2.45
C TYR A 179 0.70 8.40 -3.84
N ILE A 180 0.45 7.22 -4.41
CA ILE A 180 0.98 6.80 -5.70
C ILE A 180 -0.16 6.57 -6.68
N LEU A 181 -0.15 7.30 -7.79
CA LEU A 181 -1.02 7.10 -8.93
C LEU A 181 -0.16 6.81 -10.17
N GLY A 182 -0.16 5.55 -10.61
CA GLY A 182 0.55 5.12 -11.81
C GLY A 182 1.25 3.79 -11.67
N SER A 183 2.40 3.61 -12.32
CA SER A 183 2.99 2.27 -12.44
C SER A 183 4.49 2.20 -12.36
N GLY A 184 5.02 1.15 -11.74
CA GLY A 184 6.46 0.91 -11.67
C GLY A 184 7.19 1.87 -10.73
N ASN A 185 6.48 2.49 -9.78
CA ASN A 185 7.11 3.41 -8.84
C ASN A 185 7.64 2.65 -7.61
N ILE A 186 8.80 3.06 -7.12
CA ILE A 186 9.48 2.48 -5.97
C ILE A 186 9.64 3.58 -4.93
N VAL A 187 9.12 3.38 -3.72
CA VAL A 187 9.29 4.30 -2.60
C VAL A 187 9.80 3.53 -1.40
N LYS A 188 10.98 3.90 -0.91
CA LYS A 188 11.63 3.26 0.23
C LYS A 188 12.03 4.29 1.28
N ASN A 189 12.02 3.90 2.55
CA ASN A 189 12.58 4.72 3.64
C ASN A 189 12.00 6.15 3.67
N SER A 190 10.72 6.28 3.31
CA SER A 190 9.96 7.54 3.29
C SER A 190 8.91 7.50 4.39
N MET A 191 9.34 7.23 5.63
CA MET A 191 8.47 7.25 6.80
C MET A 191 8.80 8.41 7.74
N LEU A 192 7.79 8.92 8.44
CA LEU A 192 7.94 9.84 9.56
C LEU A 192 7.04 9.36 10.69
N ASP A 193 7.60 9.28 11.90
CA ASP A 193 6.88 8.83 13.09
C ASP A 193 5.70 9.75 13.43
N PHE A 194 4.68 9.23 14.12
CA PHE A 194 3.55 10.03 14.59
C PHE A 194 3.53 10.06 16.12
N LYS A 195 3.22 11.22 16.71
CA LYS A 195 3.28 11.40 18.16
C LYS A 195 2.20 10.66 18.95
N GLU A 196 1.02 10.43 18.36
CA GLU A 196 -0.05 9.69 19.03
C GLU A 196 -1.14 9.28 18.02
N LEU A 197 -1.60 8.03 18.07
CA LEU A 197 -2.85 7.62 17.45
C LEU A 197 -3.64 6.78 18.45
N VAL A 198 -4.73 7.35 18.96
CA VAL A 198 -5.63 6.65 19.89
C VAL A 198 -6.86 6.18 19.13
N LEU A 199 -6.90 4.89 18.80
CA LEU A 199 -8.09 4.22 18.29
C LEU A 199 -8.75 3.44 19.41
N LYS A 200 -9.94 3.90 19.85
CA LYS A 200 -10.72 3.18 20.86
C LYS A 200 -11.41 1.98 20.22
N SER A 201 -11.65 0.93 21.03
CA SER A 201 -12.44 -0.20 20.55
C SER A 201 -13.91 0.21 20.41
N PRO A 202 -14.67 -0.43 19.49
CA PRO A 202 -16.11 -0.17 19.36
C PRO A 202 -16.89 -0.34 20.68
N ALA A 203 -16.46 -1.28 21.53
CA ALA A 203 -17.07 -1.55 22.84
C ALA A 203 -16.78 -0.44 23.88
N GLU A 204 -15.64 0.23 23.80
CA GLU A 204 -15.34 1.43 24.61
C GLU A 204 -16.07 2.66 24.09
N GLU A 205 -16.32 2.71 22.78
CA GLU A 205 -17.04 3.79 22.12
C GLU A 205 -18.55 3.72 22.35
N GLU A 206 -19.12 2.52 22.44
CA GLU A 206 -20.53 2.30 22.77
C GLU A 206 -20.88 2.80 24.18
N LYS A 207 -19.88 2.85 25.09
CA LYS A 207 -20.02 3.46 26.42
C LYS A 207 -19.91 4.99 26.40
N SER A 208 -19.48 5.60 25.29
CA SER A 208 -19.35 7.04 25.15
C SER A 208 -20.70 7.68 24.84
N LYS A 209 -21.02 8.82 25.45
CA LYS A 209 -22.21 9.63 25.11
C LYS A 209 -22.01 10.47 23.84
N GLU A 210 -20.94 10.21 23.09
CA GLU A 210 -20.49 11.06 21.99
C GLU A 210 -21.23 10.70 20.70
N THR A 211 -21.63 11.72 19.95
CA THR A 211 -22.24 11.54 18.64
C THR A 211 -21.20 11.00 17.63
N PHE A 212 -21.65 10.31 16.59
CA PHE A 212 -20.76 9.82 15.52
C PHE A 212 -19.86 10.93 14.90
N PRO A 213 -20.35 12.16 14.63
CA PRO A 213 -19.49 13.26 14.18
C PRO A 213 -18.45 13.72 15.21
N GLU A 214 -18.75 13.67 16.50
CA GLU A 214 -17.79 14.02 17.57
C GLU A 214 -16.68 12.97 17.67
N ARG A 215 -17.03 11.69 17.51
CA ARG A 215 -16.07 10.58 17.38
C ARG A 215 -15.16 10.77 16.16
N LEU A 216 -15.73 11.09 15.00
CA LEU A 216 -14.97 11.31 13.76
C LEU A 216 -13.96 12.48 13.86
N LYS A 217 -14.28 13.52 14.63
CA LYS A 217 -13.36 14.65 14.87
C LYS A 217 -12.14 14.25 15.71
N LYS A 218 -12.22 13.18 16.52
CA LYS A 218 -11.10 12.68 17.33
C LYS A 218 -10.17 11.74 16.56
N TYR A 219 -10.67 11.00 15.57
CA TYR A 219 -9.81 10.24 14.65
C TYR A 219 -9.06 11.14 13.65
N ARG A 220 -9.13 12.47 13.80
CA ARG A 220 -8.30 13.37 13.01
C ARG A 220 -6.87 13.20 13.46
N ILE A 221 -6.11 12.49 12.64
CA ILE A 221 -4.65 12.51 12.65
C ILE A 221 -4.21 13.99 12.58
N ASP A 222 -3.38 14.45 13.51
CA ASP A 222 -2.78 15.78 13.39
C ASP A 222 -1.80 15.78 12.20
N MET A 223 -2.33 16.15 11.04
CA MET A 223 -1.63 16.13 9.75
C MET A 223 -0.43 17.09 9.70
N LYS A 224 -0.22 17.94 10.73
CA LYS A 224 0.94 18.86 10.75
C LYS A 224 2.28 18.11 10.81
N GLU A 225 2.31 16.93 11.42
CA GLU A 225 3.54 16.14 11.60
C GLU A 225 3.46 14.73 11.01
N TYR A 226 2.37 14.37 10.34
CA TYR A 226 2.11 12.99 9.94
C TYR A 226 2.74 12.57 8.60
N GLY A 227 3.52 11.50 8.62
CA GLY A 227 3.89 10.72 7.43
C GLY A 227 5.10 11.25 6.65
N GLY A 228 5.80 10.36 5.94
CA GLY A 228 6.88 10.74 5.03
C GLY A 228 6.39 11.52 3.80
N LYS A 229 5.07 11.54 3.54
CA LYS A 229 4.38 12.38 2.55
C LYS A 229 5.08 12.39 1.19
N THR A 230 4.96 11.27 0.49
CA THR A 230 5.46 11.14 -0.87
C THR A 230 4.26 11.07 -1.83
N THR A 231 4.16 11.99 -2.78
CA THR A 231 3.13 11.99 -3.81
C THR A 231 3.76 11.72 -5.16
N ILE A 232 3.30 10.68 -5.86
CA ILE A 232 3.74 10.36 -7.21
C ILE A 232 2.54 10.26 -8.13
N VAL A 233 2.57 10.99 -9.23
CA VAL A 233 1.68 10.80 -10.38
C VAL A 233 2.54 10.52 -11.61
N GLY A 234 2.62 9.25 -12.00
CA GLY A 234 3.41 8.85 -13.17
C GLY A 234 4.05 7.48 -13.03
N LYS A 235 5.20 7.30 -13.70
CA LYS A 235 5.75 5.96 -13.93
C LYS A 235 7.24 5.87 -13.71
N GLY A 236 7.68 4.75 -13.14
CA GLY A 236 9.11 4.44 -13.05
C GLY A 236 9.90 5.41 -12.16
N ASN A 237 9.25 6.09 -11.21
CA ASN A 237 9.96 6.97 -10.29
C ASN A 237 10.51 6.17 -9.10
N GLU A 238 11.68 6.53 -8.62
CA GLU A 238 12.35 5.89 -7.50
C GLU A 238 12.67 6.92 -6.42
N ILE A 239 12.21 6.66 -5.20
CA ILE A 239 12.46 7.50 -4.04
C ILE A 239 13.00 6.62 -2.94
N ASN A 240 14.13 6.99 -2.35
CA ASN A 240 14.73 6.29 -1.23
C ASN A 240 15.30 7.29 -0.22
N GLY A 241 14.75 7.33 0.98
CA GLY A 241 15.23 8.22 2.04
C GLY A 241 14.86 9.68 1.84
N ALA A 242 13.72 9.97 1.20
CA ALA A 242 13.21 11.32 1.04
C ALA A 242 11.79 11.47 1.60
N ARG A 243 11.44 12.67 2.04
CA ARG A 243 10.12 13.03 2.55
C ARG A 243 9.58 14.28 1.88
N ARG A 244 8.29 14.57 2.04
CA ARG A 244 7.62 15.76 1.48
C ARG A 244 7.97 15.94 0.00
N THR A 245 7.96 14.83 -0.73
CA THR A 245 8.40 14.73 -2.12
C THR A 245 7.19 14.59 -3.01
N SER A 246 7.06 15.46 -4.01
CA SER A 246 5.97 15.45 -4.99
C SER A 246 6.56 15.32 -6.39
N ILE A 247 6.18 14.25 -7.10
CA ILE A 247 6.64 13.98 -8.46
C ILE A 247 5.43 13.83 -9.37
N GLN A 248 5.41 14.61 -10.45
CA GLN A 248 4.55 14.38 -11.61
C GLN A 248 5.44 14.17 -12.83
N GLY A 249 5.46 12.95 -13.37
CA GLY A 249 6.31 12.59 -14.50
C GLY A 249 6.89 11.19 -14.38
N PHE A 250 7.97 10.94 -15.11
CA PHE A 250 8.53 9.60 -15.25
C PHE A 250 10.05 9.55 -15.12
N ASN A 251 10.53 8.40 -14.64
CA ASN A 251 11.95 8.08 -14.54
C ASN A 251 12.77 9.11 -13.75
N ASN A 252 12.19 9.66 -12.67
CA ASN A 252 12.91 10.49 -11.72
C ASN A 252 13.41 9.65 -10.54
N LYS A 253 14.55 10.04 -9.99
CA LYS A 253 15.20 9.37 -8.87
C LYS A 253 15.52 10.38 -7.77
N VAL A 254 15.14 10.07 -6.54
CA VAL A 254 15.44 10.91 -5.38
C VAL A 254 16.04 10.05 -4.28
N PHE A 255 17.31 10.29 -4.00
CA PHE A 255 18.09 9.57 -3.00
C PHE A 255 18.48 10.53 -1.89
N GLY A 256 18.04 10.24 -0.67
CA GLY A 256 18.49 10.94 0.53
C GLY A 256 19.87 10.50 0.97
N ASP A 257 20.29 10.97 2.15
CA ASP A 257 21.52 10.52 2.79
C ASP A 257 21.26 9.23 3.58
N PHE A 258 20.94 8.16 2.85
CA PHE A 258 20.62 6.86 3.40
C PHE A 258 21.63 5.82 2.89
N THR A 259 22.68 5.58 3.66
CA THR A 259 23.55 4.41 3.48
C THR A 259 22.98 3.24 4.27
N VAL A 260 22.27 2.34 3.59
CA VAL A 260 22.18 0.95 4.04
C VAL A 260 23.23 0.21 3.24
N GLY A 261 24.24 -0.34 3.92
CA GLY A 261 25.01 -1.41 3.30
C GLY A 261 24.06 -2.61 3.15
N GLU A 262 24.19 -3.37 2.07
CA GLU A 262 23.49 -4.67 1.89
C GLU A 262 23.73 -5.65 3.07
N GLU A 263 24.66 -5.34 3.98
CA GLU A 263 25.10 -6.18 5.09
C GLU A 263 24.59 -5.75 6.48
N ASP A 264 23.84 -4.64 6.62
CA ASP A 264 23.32 -4.21 7.94
C ASP A 264 22.05 -5.00 8.33
N VAL A 265 22.22 -6.28 8.68
CA VAL A 265 21.15 -7.21 9.12
C VAL A 265 20.76 -7.07 10.60
N ASN A 266 21.36 -6.15 11.36
CA ASN A 266 21.05 -5.90 12.78
C ASN A 266 20.59 -4.46 12.99
N PHE A 267 19.29 -4.24 13.20
CA PHE A 267 18.75 -2.90 13.46
C PHE A 267 17.70 -2.90 14.58
N PRO A 268 18.04 -2.30 15.74
CA PRO A 268 17.03 -1.53 16.48
C PRO A 268 17.40 -0.06 16.83
N ASP A 269 18.67 0.31 17.08
CA ASP A 269 18.98 1.60 17.74
C ASP A 269 19.46 2.75 16.81
N ASP A 270 20.04 2.48 15.63
CA ASP A 270 20.57 3.51 14.70
C ASP A 270 19.64 3.89 13.54
N ARG A 271 18.45 3.26 13.44
CA ARG A 271 17.42 3.58 12.42
C ARG A 271 16.78 4.94 12.63
N LYS A 272 16.50 5.36 13.87
CA LYS A 272 15.95 6.70 14.16
C LYS A 272 16.90 7.80 13.66
N ASP A 273 18.20 7.62 13.87
CA ASP A 273 19.22 8.57 13.39
C ASP A 273 19.39 8.56 11.87
N LYS A 274 19.22 7.40 11.21
CA LYS A 274 19.24 7.28 9.73
C LYS A 274 17.98 7.88 9.08
N LEU A 275 16.80 7.67 9.67
CA LEU A 275 15.55 8.31 9.28
C LEU A 275 15.58 9.83 9.47
N ASN A 276 16.33 10.33 10.46
CA ASN A 276 16.52 11.78 10.66
C ASN A 276 17.36 12.46 9.56
N LYS A 277 18.01 11.70 8.67
CA LYS A 277 18.81 12.22 7.55
C LYS A 277 18.09 12.23 6.20
N ALA A 278 16.78 11.95 6.20
CA ALA A 278 15.99 12.03 4.99
C ALA A 278 16.06 13.45 4.40
N VAL A 279 16.17 13.55 3.07
CA VAL A 279 16.04 14.82 2.37
C VAL A 279 14.57 15.21 2.25
N GLU A 280 14.29 16.51 2.18
CA GLU A 280 12.92 17.00 2.27
C GLU A 280 12.61 18.12 1.27
N ASN A 281 11.31 18.34 1.03
CA ASN A 281 10.75 19.46 0.27
C ASN A 281 11.20 19.45 -1.20
N ILE A 282 10.79 18.41 -1.91
CA ILE A 282 11.18 18.20 -3.31
C ILE A 282 9.94 18.23 -4.18
N LEU A 283 9.98 19.05 -5.24
CA LEU A 283 8.98 19.08 -6.29
C LEU A 283 9.64 18.81 -7.63
N ILE A 284 9.18 17.78 -8.32
CA ILE A 284 9.59 17.48 -9.70
C ILE A 284 8.34 17.40 -10.57
N MET A 285 8.27 18.26 -11.58
CA MET A 285 7.29 18.18 -12.66
C MET A 285 8.04 17.98 -13.98
N GLY A 286 8.14 16.73 -14.42
CA GLY A 286 8.94 16.34 -15.58
C GLY A 286 9.74 15.08 -15.32
N ASP A 287 10.82 14.89 -16.06
CA ASP A 287 11.36 13.55 -16.30
C ASP A 287 12.90 13.52 -16.34
N ASN A 288 13.45 12.36 -16.02
CA ASN A 288 14.89 12.05 -16.08
C ASN A 288 15.76 12.91 -15.16
N HIS A 289 15.27 13.26 -13.96
CA HIS A 289 16.08 13.93 -12.93
C HIS A 289 16.53 12.95 -11.86
N LYS A 290 17.79 13.08 -11.42
CA LYS A 290 18.33 12.37 -10.27
C LYS A 290 18.78 13.37 -9.21
N LEU A 291 18.24 13.25 -8.01
CA LEU A 291 18.62 14.08 -6.86
C LEU A 291 19.36 13.19 -5.88
N THR A 292 20.57 13.57 -5.51
CA THR A 292 21.40 12.83 -4.57
C THR A 292 21.74 13.75 -3.40
N LYS A 293 21.14 13.49 -2.23
CA LYS A 293 21.29 14.26 -0.99
C LYS A 293 20.87 15.73 -1.13
N VAL A 294 19.79 15.98 -1.87
CA VAL A 294 19.26 17.33 -2.16
C VAL A 294 17.97 17.60 -1.39
N SER A 295 17.91 18.70 -0.65
CA SER A 295 16.69 19.23 -0.03
C SER A 295 16.26 20.55 -0.67
N ASN A 296 14.99 20.92 -0.52
CA ASN A 296 14.43 22.20 -0.99
C ASN A 296 14.65 22.42 -2.50
N ALA A 297 14.16 21.50 -3.32
CA ALA A 297 14.33 21.55 -4.76
C ALA A 297 13.01 21.73 -5.49
N VAL A 298 12.98 22.67 -6.44
CA VAL A 298 11.89 22.85 -7.41
C VAL A 298 12.43 22.61 -8.81
N ILE A 299 11.96 21.55 -9.46
CA ILE A 299 12.35 21.19 -10.81
C ILE A 299 11.10 21.10 -11.68
N VAL A 300 11.07 21.86 -12.77
CA VAL A 300 10.00 21.86 -13.76
C VAL A 300 10.59 21.75 -15.16
N GLY A 301 10.46 20.59 -15.78
CA GLY A 301 10.97 20.30 -17.11
C GLY A 301 11.63 18.93 -17.19
N SER A 302 12.07 18.56 -18.39
CA SER A 302 12.64 17.24 -18.68
C SER A 302 14.11 17.32 -19.05
N SER A 303 14.82 16.21 -18.94
CA SER A 303 16.15 16.05 -19.49
C SER A 303 16.19 14.95 -20.57
N ASP A 304 17.00 15.12 -21.61
CA ASP A 304 17.20 14.09 -22.66
C ASP A 304 17.84 12.81 -22.09
N LYS A 305 18.65 12.98 -21.04
CA LYS A 305 19.33 11.92 -20.28
C LYS A 305 19.16 12.21 -18.81
N GLU A 306 19.47 11.24 -17.96
CA GLU A 306 19.48 11.45 -16.51
C GLU A 306 20.38 12.65 -16.15
N THR A 307 19.80 13.70 -15.56
CA THR A 307 20.51 14.87 -15.05
C THR A 307 20.60 14.77 -13.53
N GLU A 308 21.82 14.67 -13.02
CA GLU A 308 22.06 14.60 -11.57
C GLU A 308 22.22 16.00 -10.95
N THR A 309 21.52 16.21 -9.84
CA THR A 309 21.62 17.37 -8.95
C THR A 309 22.10 16.89 -7.58
N THR A 310 23.11 17.58 -7.04
CA THR A 310 23.74 17.23 -5.75
C THR A 310 23.80 18.42 -4.78
N VAL A 311 23.12 19.53 -5.12
CA VAL A 311 23.09 20.76 -4.31
C VAL A 311 21.65 21.11 -3.95
N SER A 312 21.46 21.63 -2.75
CA SER A 312 20.16 21.99 -2.17
C SER A 312 19.74 23.42 -2.51
N ASP A 313 18.51 23.78 -2.12
CA ASP A 313 17.94 25.14 -2.28
C ASP A 313 17.93 25.59 -3.75
N ILE A 314 17.42 24.75 -4.65
CA ILE A 314 17.49 25.00 -6.09
C ILE A 314 16.14 25.28 -6.74
N VAL A 315 16.20 26.06 -7.83
CA VAL A 315 15.09 26.19 -8.79
C VAL A 315 15.62 25.92 -10.20
N ALA A 316 15.13 24.87 -10.84
CA ALA A 316 15.47 24.51 -12.22
C ALA A 316 14.18 24.44 -13.06
N VAL A 317 14.02 25.35 -14.03
CA VAL A 317 12.83 25.40 -14.89
C VAL A 317 13.25 25.43 -16.35
N GLY A 318 13.04 24.34 -17.07
CA GLY A 318 13.37 24.21 -18.49
C GLY A 318 13.82 22.81 -18.88
N HIS A 319 14.16 22.66 -20.15
CA HIS A 319 14.68 21.39 -20.68
C HIS A 319 16.22 21.36 -20.57
N ASN A 320 16.80 20.26 -20.11
CA ASN A 320 18.26 20.12 -19.91
C ASN A 320 18.86 21.23 -19.01
N THR A 321 18.13 21.67 -17.98
CA THR A 321 18.64 22.65 -17.00
C THR A 321 19.55 22.01 -15.96
N GLN A 322 20.55 22.73 -15.49
CA GLN A 322 21.42 22.27 -14.40
C GLN A 322 21.71 23.38 -13.38
N VAL A 323 21.64 23.05 -12.09
CA VAL A 323 22.08 23.92 -11.00
C VAL A 323 23.28 23.28 -10.32
N LYS A 324 24.41 23.98 -10.27
CA LYS A 324 25.69 23.45 -9.76
C LYS A 324 26.05 23.96 -8.36
N ASN A 325 25.45 25.06 -7.92
CA ASN A 325 25.71 25.66 -6.61
C ASN A 325 24.40 25.77 -5.81
N GLU A 326 24.51 25.62 -4.49
CA GLU A 326 23.40 25.78 -3.55
C GLU A 326 22.77 27.19 -3.66
N GLY A 327 21.45 27.28 -3.57
CA GLY A 327 20.72 28.55 -3.77
C GLY A 327 20.58 28.95 -5.25
N GLY A 328 21.07 28.13 -6.17
CA GLY A 328 21.14 28.45 -7.60
C GLY A 328 19.78 28.34 -8.32
N ILE A 329 19.60 29.22 -9.30
CA ILE A 329 18.42 29.26 -10.16
C ILE A 329 18.86 29.09 -11.62
N ALA A 330 18.31 28.09 -12.32
CA ALA A 330 18.50 27.86 -13.76
C ALA A 330 17.14 27.92 -14.48
N LEU A 331 16.99 28.85 -15.43
CA LEU A 331 15.74 29.06 -16.17
C LEU A 331 16.00 29.01 -17.68
N GLY A 332 15.29 28.16 -18.41
CA GLY A 332 15.36 28.02 -19.86
C GLY A 332 16.09 26.77 -20.35
N ASN A 333 15.98 26.50 -21.66
CA ASN A 333 16.59 25.33 -22.28
C ASN A 333 18.13 25.40 -22.21
N GLY A 334 18.77 24.34 -21.70
CA GLY A 334 20.22 24.24 -21.58
C GLY A 334 20.84 25.18 -20.54
N SER A 335 20.02 25.88 -19.75
CA SER A 335 20.50 26.85 -18.78
C SER A 335 21.26 26.17 -17.64
N THR A 336 22.44 26.70 -17.33
CA THR A 336 23.29 26.22 -16.24
C THR A 336 23.55 27.32 -15.22
N SER A 337 23.11 27.12 -13.98
CA SER A 337 23.44 27.99 -12.84
C SER A 337 24.75 27.51 -12.20
N ALA A 338 25.86 28.20 -12.50
CA ALA A 338 27.20 27.82 -12.04
C ALA A 338 27.98 28.95 -11.36
N THR A 339 27.42 30.16 -11.28
CA THR A 339 28.04 31.28 -10.58
C THR A 339 27.86 31.09 -9.07
N ASP A 340 28.96 31.09 -8.33
CA ASP A 340 28.95 30.88 -6.88
C ASP A 340 28.59 32.18 -6.13
N LYS A 341 28.16 32.06 -4.87
CA LYS A 341 27.80 33.19 -4.02
C LYS A 341 28.96 34.17 -3.90
N GLY A 342 28.66 35.46 -4.10
CA GLY A 342 29.66 36.53 -4.02
C GLY A 342 30.60 36.64 -5.23
N LYS A 343 30.42 35.83 -6.27
CA LYS A 343 31.08 36.03 -7.57
C LYS A 343 30.32 37.07 -8.39
N GLN A 344 31.06 37.83 -9.18
CA GLN A 344 30.48 38.76 -10.13
C GLN A 344 29.69 37.98 -11.20
N GLY A 345 28.42 38.35 -11.36
CA GLY A 345 27.55 37.80 -12.39
C GLY A 345 27.78 38.44 -13.76
N PHE A 346 27.02 37.99 -14.75
CA PHE A 346 26.99 38.59 -16.07
C PHE A 346 26.20 39.91 -16.04
N ASP A 347 26.81 40.99 -16.50
CA ASP A 347 26.15 42.29 -16.67
C ASP A 347 25.70 42.44 -18.12
N VAL A 348 24.38 42.33 -18.32
CA VAL A 348 23.74 42.43 -19.64
C VAL A 348 23.94 43.80 -20.27
N ALA A 349 24.12 44.86 -19.48
CA ALA A 349 24.30 46.21 -20.01
C ALA A 349 25.66 46.39 -20.70
N VAL A 350 26.69 45.66 -20.26
CA VAL A 350 28.03 45.70 -20.84
C VAL A 350 28.42 44.42 -21.57
N ASN A 351 27.53 43.42 -21.61
CA ASN A 351 27.75 42.12 -22.24
C ASN A 351 29.05 41.43 -21.77
N ALA A 352 29.36 41.54 -20.48
CA ALA A 352 30.58 41.04 -19.87
C ALA A 352 30.35 40.66 -18.40
N VAL A 353 31.36 40.07 -17.74
CA VAL A 353 31.33 39.90 -16.28
C VAL A 353 31.30 41.29 -15.62
N SER A 354 30.40 41.48 -14.65
CA SER A 354 30.30 42.74 -13.89
C SER A 354 31.65 43.07 -13.27
N ALA A 355 32.18 44.27 -13.48
CA ALA A 355 33.38 44.73 -12.78
C ALA A 355 33.07 45.30 -11.38
N LYS A 356 31.79 45.44 -11.03
CA LYS A 356 31.31 46.04 -9.79
C LYS A 356 30.86 44.95 -8.82
N ASP A 357 31.28 45.09 -7.56
CA ASP A 357 30.97 44.21 -6.44
C ASP A 357 29.69 44.62 -5.68
N ASN A 358 29.11 45.79 -5.99
CA ASN A 358 28.05 46.41 -5.20
C ASN A 358 26.74 46.67 -5.97
N ILE A 359 26.49 46.01 -7.11
CA ILE A 359 25.23 46.24 -7.83
C ILE A 359 24.08 45.65 -7.00
N ALA A 360 23.46 46.47 -6.16
CA ALA A 360 22.10 46.24 -5.71
C ALA A 360 21.24 46.09 -6.96
N TRP A 361 20.77 44.87 -7.20
CA TRP A 361 19.93 44.56 -8.35
C TRP A 361 18.77 45.55 -8.43
N LYS A 362 18.71 46.34 -9.50
CA LYS A 362 17.66 47.35 -9.71
C LYS A 362 16.84 46.94 -10.92
N SER A 363 15.78 46.19 -10.64
CA SER A 363 14.77 45.81 -11.63
C SER A 363 14.25 47.02 -12.42
N THR A 364 14.42 47.01 -13.74
CA THR A 364 13.83 48.05 -14.63
C THR A 364 12.52 47.58 -15.28
N ARG A 365 12.12 46.31 -15.08
CA ARG A 365 10.89 45.68 -15.61
C ARG A 365 10.40 44.59 -14.65
N ALA A 366 9.11 44.26 -14.66
CA ALA A 366 8.59 43.13 -13.88
C ALA A 366 9.26 41.80 -14.31
N ALA A 367 10.22 41.33 -13.51
CA ALA A 367 10.88 40.00 -13.51
C ALA A 367 11.45 39.44 -14.84
N LEU A 368 12.74 39.71 -15.08
CA LEU A 368 13.87 38.78 -15.27
C LEU A 368 15.03 39.68 -15.68
N SER A 369 15.91 39.99 -14.73
CA SER A 369 17.18 40.71 -14.88
C SER A 369 18.15 40.12 -13.89
#